data_AF-A0A660NK88-F1
#
_entry.id   AF-A0A660NK88-F1
#
_cell.length_a   1.000
_cell.length_b   1.000
_cell.length_c   1.000
_cell.angle_alpha   90.00
_cell.angle_beta   90.00
_cell.angle_gamma   90.00
#
_symmetry.space_group_name_H-M   'P 1'
#
loop_
_entity.id
_entity.type
_entity.pdbx_description
1 polymer ?
#
loop_
_entity_poly.entity_id
_entity_poly.type
_entity_poly.pdbx_seq_one_letter_code
_entity_poly.pdbx_strand_id
1 'polypeptide(L)'
;MERLVRNVACGDDLVQMIASERIIVERDLEYHANSRAMVSSLTTALNEIGAIEQHLGMVDDPVQYKVVNRAYSLPKNRRAGLPFDEARQALASHQARLGNMDKSRLDDEEKGIIDARRAVMLAAGQLYAARQTASLS
;
A
#
# COMPACT_ATOMS: atom_id res chain seq x y z
N MET A 1 3.45 18.99 7.59
CA MET A 1 2.79 17.77 7.10
C MET A 1 2.43 17.90 5.61
N GLU A 2 1.80 19.00 5.19
CA GLU A 2 1.49 19.29 3.77
C GLU A 2 2.67 19.17 2.78
N ARG A 3 3.89 19.58 3.18
CA ARG A 3 5.09 19.51 2.32
C ARG A 3 5.58 18.08 2.07
N LEU A 4 5.30 17.15 2.99
CA LEU A 4 5.67 15.74 2.83
C LEU A 4 4.70 15.04 1.86
N VAL A 5 3.40 15.33 1.98
CA VAL A 5 2.35 14.78 1.11
C VAL A 5 2.47 15.30 -0.33
N ARG A 6 2.76 16.61 -0.52
CA ARG A 6 2.89 17.19 -1.87
C ARG A 6 4.14 16.73 -2.64
N ASN A 7 5.23 16.38 -1.96
CA ASN A 7 6.47 15.94 -2.63
C ASN A 7 6.44 14.45 -3.06
N VAL A 8 5.60 13.62 -2.44
CA VAL A 8 5.47 12.19 -2.78
C VAL A 8 4.61 11.96 -4.03
N ALA A 9 3.80 12.96 -4.42
CA ALA A 9 2.92 12.88 -5.58
C ALA A 9 3.63 12.96 -6.95
N CYS A 10 4.96 13.05 -7.01
CA CYS A 10 5.71 13.30 -8.25
C CYS A 10 6.89 12.34 -8.53
N GLY A 11 7.05 11.26 -7.75
CA GLY A 11 8.09 10.26 -8.00
C GLY A 11 7.50 8.92 -8.39
N ASP A 12 7.89 8.34 -9.53
CA ASP A 12 7.61 6.94 -9.94
C ASP A 12 8.32 5.90 -9.03
N ASP A 13 8.71 6.30 -7.82
CA ASP A 13 9.44 5.48 -6.88
C ASP A 13 8.48 4.82 -5.88
N LEU A 14 8.07 3.60 -6.24
CA LEU A 14 7.25 2.73 -5.41
C LEU A 14 7.82 2.56 -3.99
N VAL A 15 9.14 2.47 -3.83
CA VAL A 15 9.76 2.31 -2.51
C VAL A 15 9.53 3.56 -1.67
N GLN A 16 9.74 4.74 -2.27
CA GLN A 16 9.50 6.01 -1.59
C GLN A 16 8.01 6.22 -1.25
N MET A 17 7.08 5.80 -2.10
CA MET A 17 5.64 5.86 -1.82
C MET A 17 5.28 5.04 -0.57
N ILE A 18 5.75 3.80 -0.49
CA ILE A 18 5.50 2.90 0.64
C ILE A 18 6.19 3.40 1.91
N ALA A 19 7.43 3.86 1.82
CA ALA A 19 8.15 4.44 2.96
C ALA A 19 7.46 5.70 3.50
N SER A 20 6.93 6.55 2.62
CA SER A 20 6.22 7.76 3.04
C SER A 20 4.91 7.42 3.73
N GLU A 21 4.15 6.44 3.21
CA GLU A 21 2.91 5.98 3.85
C GLU A 21 3.18 5.35 5.22
N ARG A 22 4.26 4.56 5.36
CA ARG A 22 4.68 4.06 6.68
C ARG A 22 4.84 5.17 7.68
N ILE A 23 5.61 6.20 7.35
CA ILE A 23 5.86 7.33 8.26
C ILE A 23 4.53 7.98 8.67
N ILE A 24 3.60 8.17 7.73
CA ILE A 24 2.28 8.74 8.04
C ILE A 24 1.54 7.84 9.03
N VAL A 25 1.45 6.54 8.78
CA VAL A 25 0.74 5.59 9.64
C VAL A 25 1.38 5.46 11.02
N GLU A 26 2.72 5.47 11.11
CA GLU A 26 3.45 5.47 12.37
C GLU A 26 3.13 6.72 13.20
N ARG A 27 3.08 7.90 12.57
CA ARG A 27 2.73 9.15 13.24
C ARG A 27 1.26 9.20 13.63
N ASP A 28 0.36 8.68 12.80
CA ASP A 28 -1.06 8.52 13.13
C ASP A 28 -1.21 7.63 14.37
N LEU A 29 -0.43 6.54 14.45
CA LEU A 29 -0.45 5.63 15.60
C LEU A 29 0.11 6.28 16.88
N GLU A 30 1.22 7.01 16.75
CA GLU A 30 1.91 7.62 17.89
C GLU A 30 1.14 8.81 18.48
N TYR A 31 0.57 9.66 17.62
CA TYR A 31 0.03 10.97 18.05
C TYR A 31 -1.48 11.12 17.91
N HIS A 32 -2.13 10.32 17.07
CA HIS A 32 -3.55 10.53 16.73
C HIS A 32 -4.46 9.35 17.10
N ALA A 33 -3.89 8.19 17.44
CA ALA A 33 -4.67 7.03 17.86
C ALA A 33 -5.35 7.26 19.22
N ASN A 34 -6.68 7.35 19.22
CA ASN A 34 -7.48 7.69 20.40
C ASN A 34 -8.38 6.56 20.91
N SER A 35 -8.35 5.39 20.26
CA SER A 35 -9.18 4.25 20.64
C SER A 35 -8.47 2.92 20.36
N ARG A 36 -8.84 1.88 21.12
CA ARG A 36 -8.31 0.51 20.90
C ARG A 36 -8.57 0.01 19.47
N ALA A 37 -9.70 0.37 18.89
CA ALA A 37 -10.05 0.03 17.52
C ALA A 37 -9.11 0.73 16.52
N MET A 38 -8.83 2.02 16.72
CA MET A 38 -7.90 2.77 15.88
C MET A 38 -6.47 2.25 16.00
N VAL A 39 -5.99 2.00 17.22
CA VAL A 39 -4.68 1.37 17.47
C VAL A 39 -4.58 0.03 16.72
N SER A 40 -5.57 -0.84 16.85
CA SER A 40 -5.58 -2.14 16.16
C SER A 40 -5.56 -1.99 14.62
N SER A 41 -6.35 -1.07 14.08
CA SER A 41 -6.40 -0.79 12.64
C SER A 41 -5.07 -0.28 12.10
N LEU A 42 -4.42 0.65 12.81
CA LEU A 42 -3.13 1.23 12.42
C LEU A 42 -1.98 0.24 12.58
N THR A 43 -1.95 -0.57 13.65
CA THR A 43 -0.99 -1.67 13.79
C THR A 43 -1.14 -2.69 12.66
N THR A 44 -2.37 -3.02 12.29
CA THR A 44 -2.63 -3.89 11.13
C THR A 44 -2.11 -3.26 9.84
N ALA A 45 -2.32 -1.95 9.65
CA ALA A 45 -1.79 -1.22 8.50
C ALA A 45 -0.26 -1.29 8.44
N LEU A 46 0.45 -1.12 9.56
CA LEU A 46 1.91 -1.20 9.60
C LEU A 46 2.43 -2.61 9.26
N ASN A 47 1.74 -3.66 9.73
CA ASN A 47 2.08 -5.04 9.37
C ASN A 47 1.88 -5.29 7.86
N GLU A 48 0.77 -4.81 7.29
CA GLU A 48 0.51 -4.88 5.86
C GLU A 48 1.57 -4.14 5.03
N ILE A 49 1.99 -2.95 5.47
CA ILE A 49 3.07 -2.21 4.80
C ILE A 49 4.40 -2.96 4.92
N GLY A 50 4.66 -3.64 6.03
CA GLY A 50 5.82 -4.53 6.18
C GLY A 50 5.80 -5.69 5.18
N ALA A 51 4.63 -6.28 4.94
CA ALA A 51 4.47 -7.31 3.90
C ALA A 51 4.74 -6.73 2.50
N ILE A 52 4.26 -5.52 2.20
CA ILE A 52 4.56 -4.86 0.91
C ILE A 52 6.08 -4.73 0.72
N GLU A 53 6.83 -4.25 1.71
CA GLU A 53 8.29 -4.09 1.60
C GLU A 53 9.02 -5.41 1.38
N GLN A 54 8.61 -6.48 2.07
CA GLN A 54 9.20 -7.80 1.86
C GLN A 54 8.98 -8.29 0.44
N HIS A 55 7.76 -8.13 -0.08
CA HIS A 55 7.39 -8.51 -1.44
C HIS A 55 8.04 -7.63 -2.51
N LEU A 56 8.35 -6.36 -2.21
CA LEU A 56 9.19 -5.52 -3.09
C LEU A 56 10.57 -6.14 -3.29
N GLY A 57 11.19 -6.65 -2.23
CA GLY A 57 12.45 -7.39 -2.35
C GLY A 57 12.35 -8.67 -3.18
N MET A 58 11.21 -9.38 -3.08
CA MET A 58 10.99 -10.62 -3.84
C MET A 58 10.68 -10.36 -5.32
N VAL A 59 9.87 -9.34 -5.62
CA VAL A 59 9.46 -9.05 -7.00
C VAL A 59 10.63 -8.57 -7.84
N ASP A 60 11.59 -7.87 -7.26
CA ASP A 60 12.78 -7.39 -7.98
C ASP A 60 13.79 -8.53 -8.26
N ASP A 61 13.58 -9.74 -7.72
CA ASP A 61 14.32 -10.98 -8.07
C ASP A 61 13.45 -11.91 -8.95
N PRO A 62 13.72 -11.99 -10.27
CA PRO A 62 12.92 -12.82 -11.17
C PRO A 62 12.92 -14.32 -10.84
N VAL A 63 13.98 -14.85 -10.21
CA VAL A 63 14.05 -16.27 -9.84
C VAL A 63 13.11 -16.54 -8.68
N GLN A 64 13.18 -15.71 -7.63
CA GLN A 64 12.26 -15.81 -6.48
C GLN A 64 10.82 -15.57 -6.93
N TYR A 65 10.60 -14.54 -7.75
CA TYR A 65 9.24 -14.16 -8.13
C TYR A 65 8.54 -15.18 -9.03
N LYS A 66 9.31 -15.94 -9.84
CA LYS A 66 8.76 -17.10 -10.58
C LYS A 66 8.22 -18.19 -9.66
N VAL A 67 8.80 -18.37 -8.46
CA VAL A 67 8.28 -19.31 -7.45
C VAL A 67 6.94 -18.81 -6.89
N VAL A 68 6.85 -17.53 -6.52
CA VAL A 68 5.59 -16.89 -6.09
C VAL A 68 4.53 -17.05 -7.17
N ASN A 69 4.86 -16.77 -8.43
CA ASN A 69 3.92 -16.87 -9.54
C ASN A 69 3.33 -18.29 -9.71
N ARG A 70 4.13 -19.33 -9.49
CA ARG A 70 3.68 -20.73 -9.54
C ARG A 70 2.79 -21.09 -8.35
N ALA A 71 3.07 -20.55 -7.16
CA ALA A 71 2.26 -20.77 -5.97
C ALA A 71 0.84 -20.18 -6.11
N TYR A 72 0.68 -19.11 -6.89
CA TYR A 72 -0.61 -18.45 -7.16
C TYR A 72 -1.21 -18.88 -8.52
N SER A 73 -1.16 -20.17 -8.84
CA SER A 73 -1.60 -20.71 -10.15
C SER A 73 -3.11 -20.70 -10.37
N LEU A 74 -3.91 -20.83 -9.32
CA LEU A 74 -5.38 -20.91 -9.44
C LEU A 74 -6.00 -19.55 -9.83
N PRO A 75 -6.99 -19.49 -10.73
CA PRO A 75 -7.61 -18.23 -11.17
C PRO A 75 -8.14 -17.35 -10.03
N LYS A 76 -8.70 -17.95 -8.97
CA LYS A 76 -9.20 -17.21 -7.79
C LYS A 76 -8.11 -16.40 -7.06
N ASN A 77 -6.86 -16.86 -7.15
CA ASN A 77 -5.68 -16.26 -6.53
C ASN A 77 -4.96 -15.27 -7.47
N ARG A 78 -5.58 -14.90 -8.60
CA ARG A 78 -4.98 -14.02 -9.60
C ARG A 78 -5.88 -12.82 -9.90
N ARG A 79 -5.28 -11.72 -10.32
CA ARG A 79 -5.97 -10.52 -10.83
C ARG A 79 -5.24 -10.02 -12.06
N ALA A 80 -5.97 -9.84 -13.16
CA ALA A 80 -5.39 -9.48 -14.46
C ALA A 80 -4.22 -10.39 -14.88
N GLY A 81 -4.33 -11.69 -14.63
CA GLY A 81 -3.30 -12.67 -14.99
C GLY A 81 -2.08 -12.70 -14.05
N LEU A 82 -1.95 -11.80 -13.08
CA LEU A 82 -0.84 -11.74 -12.12
C LEU A 82 -1.22 -12.35 -10.77
N PRO A 83 -0.24 -12.83 -9.98
CA PRO A 83 -0.46 -13.24 -8.59
C PRO A 83 -1.14 -12.13 -7.78
N PHE A 84 -2.23 -12.46 -7.08
CA PHE A 84 -2.80 -11.61 -6.05
C PHE A 84 -2.14 -11.93 -4.70
N ASP A 85 -0.83 -11.69 -4.66
CA ASP A 85 0.05 -11.90 -3.52
C ASP A 85 -0.25 -10.96 -2.35
N GLU A 86 0.49 -11.10 -1.25
CA GLU A 86 0.23 -10.32 -0.03
C GLU A 86 0.47 -8.83 -0.24
N ALA A 87 1.43 -8.40 -1.07
CA ALA A 87 1.61 -6.98 -1.39
C ALA A 87 0.36 -6.40 -2.05
N ARG A 88 -0.23 -7.09 -3.05
CA ARG A 88 -1.46 -6.60 -3.70
C ARG A 88 -2.66 -6.64 -2.76
N GLN A 89 -2.74 -7.63 -1.88
CA GLN A 89 -3.79 -7.70 -0.86
C GLN A 89 -3.66 -6.55 0.14
N ALA A 90 -2.45 -6.30 0.64
CA ALA A 90 -2.12 -5.23 1.57
C ALA A 90 -2.41 -3.85 0.97
N LEU A 91 -2.00 -3.59 -0.28
CA LEU A 91 -2.32 -2.34 -0.98
C LEU A 91 -3.83 -2.13 -1.12
N ALA A 92 -4.58 -3.17 -1.52
CA ALA A 92 -6.04 -3.09 -1.64
C ALA A 92 -6.72 -2.87 -0.28
N SER A 93 -6.27 -3.57 0.77
CA SER A 93 -6.74 -3.39 2.15
C SER A 93 -6.49 -1.96 2.63
N HIS A 94 -5.30 -1.42 2.35
CA HIS A 94 -4.93 -0.07 2.73
C HIS A 94 -5.76 1.00 2.02
N GLN A 95 -6.02 0.84 0.71
CA GLN A 95 -6.95 1.72 -0.01
C GLN A 95 -8.36 1.70 0.59
N ALA A 96 -8.87 0.51 0.95
CA ALA A 96 -10.18 0.37 1.59
C ALA A 96 -10.21 1.02 2.98
N ARG A 97 -9.13 0.90 3.76
CA ARG A 97 -8.98 1.56 5.07
C ARG A 97 -9.08 3.07 4.94
N LEU A 98 -8.31 3.67 4.02
CA LEU A 98 -8.37 5.10 3.74
C LEU A 98 -9.75 5.54 3.25
N GLY A 99 -10.38 4.76 2.36
CA GLY A 99 -11.75 5.04 1.89
C GLY A 99 -12.81 4.91 2.98
N ASN A 100 -12.56 4.17 4.07
CA ASN A 100 -13.44 4.14 5.23
C ASN A 100 -13.19 5.32 6.17
N MET A 101 -11.95 5.83 6.26
CA MET A 101 -11.64 7.06 6.99
C MET A 101 -12.29 8.28 6.33
N ASP A 102 -12.31 8.35 5.00
CA ASP A 102 -12.96 9.40 4.22
C ASP A 102 -14.48 9.53 4.51
N LYS A 103 -15.13 8.43 4.94
CA LYS A 103 -16.56 8.42 5.31
C LYS A 103 -16.84 9.05 6.69
N SER A 104 -15.80 9.39 7.45
CA SER A 104 -15.96 10.07 8.73
C SER A 104 -16.25 11.56 8.55
N ARG A 105 -16.69 12.25 9.62
CA ARG A 105 -16.93 13.70 9.58
C ARG A 105 -15.59 14.44 9.62
N LEU A 106 -14.91 14.47 8.48
CA LEU A 106 -13.69 15.21 8.24
C LEU A 106 -14.00 16.57 7.61
N ASP A 107 -13.15 17.55 7.89
CA ASP A 107 -13.14 18.80 7.12
C ASP A 107 -12.55 18.61 5.71
N ASP A 108 -12.60 19.65 4.88
CA ASP A 108 -12.17 19.56 3.49
C ASP A 108 -10.65 19.39 3.35
N GLU A 109 -9.86 19.87 4.31
CA GLU A 109 -8.40 19.71 4.32
C GLU A 109 -8.03 18.26 4.64
N GLU A 110 -8.63 17.71 5.70
CA GLU A 110 -8.48 16.32 6.12
C GLU A 110 -8.88 15.34 5.00
N LYS A 111 -10.00 15.60 4.30
CA LYS A 111 -10.40 14.80 3.13
C LYS A 111 -9.39 14.89 2.00
N GLY A 112 -8.88 16.08 1.70
CA GLY A 112 -7.84 16.27 0.69
C GLY A 112 -6.58 15.45 0.98
N ILE A 113 -6.20 15.33 2.25
CA ILE A 113 -5.08 14.48 2.68
C ILE A 113 -5.39 13.00 2.45
N ILE A 114 -6.59 12.53 2.82
CA ILE A 114 -6.98 11.13 2.62
C ILE A 114 -7.05 10.78 1.12
N ASP A 115 -7.58 11.66 0.29
CA ASP A 115 -7.62 11.46 -1.16
C ASP A 115 -6.23 11.41 -1.78
N ALA A 116 -5.31 12.27 -1.32
CA ALA A 116 -3.91 12.21 -1.75
C ALA A 116 -3.27 10.87 -1.37
N ARG A 117 -3.45 10.38 -0.13
CA ARG A 117 -2.95 9.06 0.30
C ARG A 117 -3.54 7.92 -0.54
N ARG A 118 -4.85 7.98 -0.84
CA ARG A 118 -5.51 6.98 -1.70
C ARG A 118 -4.95 6.96 -3.12
N ALA A 119 -4.69 8.14 -3.70
CA ALA A 119 -4.05 8.26 -5.01
C ALA A 119 -2.64 7.65 -5.01
N VAL A 120 -1.84 7.91 -3.97
CA VAL A 120 -0.51 7.30 -3.80
C VAL A 120 -0.60 5.77 -3.72
N MET A 121 -1.51 5.22 -2.91
CA MET A 121 -1.69 3.76 -2.81
C MET A 121 -2.20 3.13 -4.10
N LEU A 122 -3.01 3.86 -4.88
CA LEU A 122 -3.44 3.41 -6.21
C LEU A 122 -2.26 3.33 -7.18
N ALA A 123 -1.47 4.39 -7.25
CA ALA A 123 -0.26 4.44 -8.07
C ALA A 123 0.73 3.34 -7.66
N ALA A 124 0.92 3.14 -6.36
CA ALA A 124 1.78 2.09 -5.82
C ALA A 124 1.33 0.68 -6.27
N GLY A 125 0.01 0.41 -6.26
CA GLY A 125 -0.53 -0.86 -6.76
C GLY A 125 -0.35 -1.08 -8.26
N GLN A 126 -0.41 -0.01 -9.05
CA GLN A 126 -0.13 -0.08 -10.49
C GLN A 126 1.35 -0.33 -10.76
N LEU A 127 2.24 0.39 -10.06
CA LEU A 127 3.69 0.20 -10.17
C LEU A 127 4.13 -1.19 -9.72
N TYR A 128 3.57 -1.71 -8.62
CA TYR A 128 3.86 -3.07 -8.17
C TYR A 128 3.42 -4.10 -9.21
N ALA A 129 2.22 -3.97 -9.77
CA ALA A 129 1.75 -4.86 -10.84
C ALA A 129 2.62 -4.80 -12.11
N ALA A 130 3.17 -3.63 -12.44
CA ALA A 130 4.12 -3.47 -13.53
C ALA A 130 5.44 -4.22 -13.24
N ARG A 131 5.96 -4.13 -12.01
CA ARG A 131 7.14 -4.91 -11.58
C ARG A 131 6.89 -6.41 -11.63
N GLN A 132 5.73 -6.87 -11.16
CA GLN A 132 5.34 -8.28 -11.29
C GLN A 132 5.38 -8.74 -12.75
N THR A 133 4.91 -7.91 -13.68
CA THR A 133 4.94 -8.21 -15.12
C THR A 133 6.38 -8.28 -15.64
N ALA A 134 7.21 -7.30 -15.29
CA ALA A 134 8.61 -7.25 -15.70
C ALA A 134 9.40 -8.49 -15.23
N SER A 135 9.19 -8.92 -13.98
CA SER A 135 9.91 -10.07 -13.40
C SER A 135 9.41 -11.44 -13.91
N LEU A 136 8.25 -11.47 -14.56
CA LEU A 136 7.68 -12.67 -15.19
C LEU A 136 7.85 -12.68 -16.71
N SER A 137 8.38 -11.61 -17.30
CA SER A 137 8.78 -11.54 -18.71
C SER A 137 10.06 -12.36 -18.94
#